data_AF-A0A212DXJ2-F1
#
_entry.id   AF-A0A212DXJ2-F1
#
_cell.length_a   1.000
_cell.length_b   1.000
_cell.length_c   1.000
_cell.angle_alpha   90.00
_cell.angle_beta   90.00
_cell.angle_gamma   90.00
#
_symmetry.space_group_name_H-M   'P 1'
#
loop_
_entity.id
_entity.type
_entity.pdbx_description
1 polymer ?
#
loop_
_entity_poly.entity_id
_entity_poly.type
_entity_poly.pdbx_seq_one_letter_code
_entity_poly.pdbx_strand_id
1 'polypeptide(L)'
;MDHRVKKQIFILTGFILITGLFSFLVYLVVHNPANCFDGIQNQDEVGVDCGDVCEKQCELKPEDIKVIFTKVIPTLPQKYNMILKFSNPNATYGVKSVDYVVKFFNESRVIADHTGSFYILPNDTKTVILNALDMELEPDNVSVTIENIEWIKLQNYQTAPQIVVKNQFYHELVNQTAFSEIKGVTVNRSDFDFDKIDVNILLFDSNKEIIDGTFTEVRTLFSGEEREFIANWFYLVQNPASVEIEADTNVFESDNFMKRYGSPEKFQEL
;
A
#
# COMPACT_ATOMS: atom_id res chain seq x y z
N MET A 1 -30.71 -63.16 51.06
CA MET A 1 -29.49 -62.66 50.40
C MET A 1 -28.33 -62.84 51.36
N ASP A 2 -27.38 -63.70 50.99
CA ASP A 2 -26.29 -64.12 51.87
C ASP A 2 -25.40 -62.93 52.28
N HIS A 3 -24.94 -62.91 53.53
CA HIS A 3 -24.21 -61.77 54.10
C HIS A 3 -22.93 -61.44 53.30
N ARG A 4 -22.32 -62.46 52.71
CA ARG A 4 -21.16 -62.33 51.80
C ARG A 4 -21.52 -61.62 50.49
N VAL A 5 -22.69 -61.92 49.93
CA VAL A 5 -23.19 -61.30 48.70
C VAL A 5 -23.52 -59.82 48.93
N LYS A 6 -24.11 -59.47 50.08
CA LYS A 6 -24.32 -58.05 50.46
C LYS A 6 -23.02 -57.26 50.55
N LYS A 7 -21.97 -57.84 51.15
CA LYS A 7 -20.63 -57.22 51.21
C LYS A 7 -19.98 -57.06 49.84
N GLN A 8 -20.08 -58.07 48.98
CA GLN A 8 -19.55 -58.01 47.61
C GLN A 8 -20.25 -56.93 46.77
N ILE A 9 -21.58 -56.84 46.85
CA ILE A 9 -22.33 -55.79 46.16
C ILE A 9 -21.92 -54.42 46.67
N PHE A 10 -21.79 -54.23 47.99
CA PHE A 10 -21.39 -52.95 48.57
C PHE A 10 -19.98 -52.50 48.11
N ILE A 11 -19.02 -53.42 48.08
CA ILE A 11 -17.65 -53.13 47.60
C ILE A 11 -17.65 -52.82 46.10
N LEU A 12 -18.39 -53.59 45.30
CA LEU A 12 -18.48 -53.39 43.86
C LEU A 12 -19.11 -52.02 43.53
N THR A 13 -20.20 -51.65 44.21
CA THR A 13 -20.84 -50.34 44.02
C THR A 13 -19.89 -49.19 44.40
N GLY A 14 -19.16 -49.32 45.51
CA GLY A 14 -18.16 -48.34 45.90
C GLY A 14 -17.03 -48.21 44.88
N PHE A 15 -16.53 -49.32 44.36
CA PHE A 15 -15.49 -49.33 43.32
C PHE A 15 -15.96 -48.64 42.04
N ILE A 16 -17.16 -48.98 41.54
CA ILE A 16 -17.73 -48.38 40.33
C ILE A 16 -17.93 -46.86 40.49
N LEU A 17 -18.40 -46.42 41.66
CA LEU A 17 -18.58 -44.98 41.93
C LEU A 17 -17.25 -44.23 41.94
N ILE A 18 -16.21 -44.80 42.55
CA ILE A 18 -14.88 -44.19 42.59
C ILE A 18 -14.27 -44.15 41.20
N THR A 19 -14.31 -45.25 40.45
CA THR A 19 -13.78 -45.28 39.08
C THR A 19 -14.56 -44.37 38.14
N GLY A 20 -15.90 -44.32 38.28
CA GLY A 20 -16.75 -43.44 37.49
C GLY A 20 -16.50 -41.97 37.77
N LEU A 21 -16.33 -41.60 39.04
CA LEU A 21 -15.96 -40.24 39.44
C LEU A 21 -14.58 -39.86 38.90
N PHE A 22 -13.61 -40.76 38.99
CA PHE A 22 -12.27 -40.54 38.45
C PHE A 22 -12.28 -40.35 36.93
N SER A 23 -12.97 -41.23 36.19
CA SER A 23 -13.14 -41.10 34.74
C SER A 23 -13.85 -39.81 34.35
N PHE A 24 -14.86 -39.37 35.11
CA PHE A 24 -15.57 -38.12 34.87
C PHE A 24 -14.69 -36.88 35.14
N LEU A 25 -13.89 -36.90 36.21
CA LEU A 25 -12.92 -35.82 36.48
C LEU A 25 -11.84 -35.74 35.40
N VAL A 26 -11.32 -36.89 34.94
CA VAL A 26 -10.38 -36.93 33.80
C VAL A 26 -11.06 -36.42 32.53
N TYR A 27 -12.31 -36.80 32.27
CA TYR A 27 -13.08 -36.28 31.15
C TYR A 27 -13.21 -34.76 31.19
N LEU A 28 -13.53 -34.16 32.34
CA LEU A 28 -13.64 -32.70 32.47
C LEU A 28 -12.30 -31.96 32.29
N VAL A 29 -11.17 -32.59 32.63
CA VAL A 29 -9.84 -31.99 32.43
C VAL A 29 -9.35 -32.14 30.98
N VAL A 30 -9.76 -33.22 30.30
CA VAL A 30 -9.33 -33.52 28.92
C VAL A 30 -10.25 -32.88 27.87
N HIS A 31 -11.55 -32.77 28.14
CA HIS A 31 -12.51 -32.08 27.27
C HIS A 31 -12.75 -30.66 27.78
N ASN A 32 -11.84 -29.76 27.45
CA ASN A 32 -12.12 -28.33 27.48
C ASN A 32 -12.74 -27.96 26.12
N PRO A 33 -13.97 -27.42 26.04
CA PRO A 33 -14.51 -26.97 24.76
C PRO A 33 -13.55 -25.97 24.13
N ALA A 34 -13.43 -25.98 22.80
CA ALA A 34 -12.67 -24.97 22.07
C ALA A 34 -13.20 -23.58 22.47
N ASN A 35 -12.41 -22.84 23.24
CA ASN A 35 -12.80 -21.54 23.74
C ASN A 35 -12.33 -20.50 22.71
N CYS A 36 -13.08 -20.38 21.62
CA CYS A 36 -12.85 -19.40 20.55
C CYS A 36 -13.09 -17.94 20.97
N PHE A 37 -12.97 -17.62 22.26
CA PHE A 37 -13.24 -16.30 22.85
C PHE A 37 -12.37 -16.03 24.09
N ASP A 38 -11.32 -16.81 24.33
CA ASP A 38 -10.49 -16.68 25.54
C ASP A 38 -9.20 -15.86 25.32
N GLY A 39 -8.95 -15.42 24.09
CA GLY A 39 -7.81 -14.57 23.75
C GLY A 39 -6.49 -15.32 23.68
N ILE A 40 -6.52 -16.66 23.65
CA ILE A 40 -5.33 -17.51 23.65
C ILE A 40 -5.41 -18.47 22.46
N GLN A 41 -4.39 -18.49 21.60
CA GLN A 41 -4.32 -19.50 20.55
C GLN A 41 -4.10 -20.89 21.17
N ASN A 42 -5.13 -21.71 21.17
CA ASN A 42 -5.08 -23.06 21.72
C ASN A 42 -5.76 -24.08 20.80
N GLN A 43 -5.57 -25.36 21.09
CA GLN A 43 -6.10 -26.48 20.28
C GLN A 43 -5.69 -26.36 18.80
N ASP A 44 -6.64 -26.55 17.88
CA ASP A 44 -6.43 -26.53 16.43
C ASP A 44 -6.81 -25.16 15.80
N GLU A 45 -6.75 -24.08 16.58
CA GLU A 45 -6.96 -22.72 16.09
C GLU A 45 -5.86 -22.25 15.13
N VAL A 46 -6.25 -21.59 14.04
CA VAL A 46 -5.33 -21.05 13.02
C VAL A 46 -4.70 -19.74 13.51
N GLY A 47 -5.40 -18.99 14.35
CA GLY A 47 -4.92 -17.79 15.05
C GLY A 47 -5.73 -17.59 16.32
N VAL A 48 -5.38 -16.59 17.13
CA VAL A 48 -6.06 -16.33 18.42
C VAL A 48 -7.58 -16.21 18.21
N ASP A 49 -8.35 -17.15 18.77
CA ASP A 49 -9.80 -17.20 18.70
C ASP A 49 -10.35 -17.25 17.25
N CYS A 50 -9.61 -17.85 16.31
CA CYS A 50 -10.02 -17.92 14.89
C CYS A 50 -9.44 -19.13 14.13
N GLY A 51 -10.07 -19.49 13.01
CA GLY A 51 -9.70 -20.64 12.18
C GLY A 51 -10.82 -21.65 12.05
N ASP A 52 -10.61 -22.77 11.36
CA ASP A 52 -11.70 -23.70 11.00
C ASP A 52 -12.43 -24.32 12.22
N VAL A 53 -11.76 -24.41 13.37
CA VAL A 53 -12.38 -24.86 14.63
C VAL A 53 -13.21 -23.78 15.33
N CYS A 54 -13.10 -22.53 14.88
CA CYS A 54 -13.85 -21.38 15.36
C CYS A 54 -14.77 -20.83 14.26
N GLU A 55 -15.95 -20.31 14.60
CA GLU A 55 -16.83 -19.69 13.58
C GLU A 55 -16.20 -18.43 12.95
N LYS A 56 -15.17 -17.86 13.59
CA LYS A 56 -14.47 -16.64 13.16
C LYS A 56 -13.30 -16.97 12.23
N GLN A 57 -13.29 -16.38 11.04
CA GLN A 57 -12.13 -16.40 10.15
C GLN A 57 -10.99 -15.53 10.70
N CYS A 58 -9.76 -16.02 10.57
CA CYS A 58 -8.59 -15.25 10.96
C CYS A 58 -8.36 -14.06 10.04
N GLU A 59 -7.91 -12.97 10.64
CA GLU A 59 -7.50 -11.78 9.90
C GLU A 59 -6.26 -12.10 9.07
N LEU A 60 -6.41 -12.04 7.74
CA LEU A 60 -5.30 -12.26 6.82
C LEU A 60 -4.29 -11.12 6.99
N LYS A 61 -3.02 -11.49 7.13
CA LYS A 61 -1.92 -10.53 7.06
C LYS A 61 -1.86 -9.93 5.64
N PRO A 62 -1.52 -8.64 5.51
CA PRO A 62 -1.37 -8.03 4.20
C PRO A 62 -0.21 -8.68 3.43
N GLU A 63 -0.41 -8.86 2.12
CA GLU A 63 0.61 -9.23 1.14
C GLU A 63 1.63 -8.09 0.95
N ASP A 64 2.86 -8.46 0.60
CA ASP A 64 3.92 -7.49 0.31
C ASP A 64 3.60 -6.60 -0.91
N ILE A 65 4.06 -5.35 -0.86
CA ILE A 65 4.01 -4.43 -1.99
C ILE A 65 4.91 -4.95 -3.11
N LYS A 66 4.40 -4.95 -4.34
CA LYS A 66 5.11 -5.47 -5.52
C LYS A 66 5.74 -4.33 -6.30
N VAL A 67 7.02 -4.46 -6.66
CA VAL A 67 7.67 -3.58 -7.64
C VAL A 67 7.28 -4.06 -9.04
N ILE A 68 6.45 -3.29 -9.75
CA ILE A 68 5.97 -3.64 -11.09
C ILE A 68 7.10 -3.48 -12.11
N PHE A 69 7.75 -2.33 -12.10
CA PHE A 69 8.92 -2.07 -12.95
C PHE A 69 9.78 -0.95 -12.37
N THR A 70 11.01 -0.89 -12.88
CA THR A 70 11.91 0.25 -12.75
C THR A 70 12.43 0.63 -14.14
N LYS A 71 12.61 1.92 -14.38
CA LYS A 71 13.15 2.43 -15.64
C LYS A 71 14.12 3.57 -15.33
N VAL A 72 15.38 3.40 -15.70
CA VAL A 72 16.39 4.47 -15.68
C VAL A 72 16.45 5.10 -17.07
N ILE A 73 16.53 6.42 -17.12
CA ILE A 73 16.47 7.22 -18.34
C ILE A 73 17.63 8.21 -18.30
N PRO A 74 18.61 8.10 -19.21
CA PRO A 74 19.66 9.12 -19.33
C PRO A 74 19.07 10.41 -19.90
N THR A 75 19.39 11.56 -19.31
CA THR A 75 18.79 12.85 -19.68
C THR A 75 19.82 13.86 -20.17
N LEU A 76 20.68 14.32 -19.28
CA LEU A 76 21.83 15.19 -19.56
C LEU A 76 23.14 14.46 -19.20
N PRO A 77 24.32 14.98 -19.58
CA PRO A 77 25.57 14.35 -19.16
C PRO A 77 25.62 14.12 -17.64
N GLN A 78 25.83 12.87 -17.23
CA GLN A 78 25.86 12.41 -15.83
C GLN A 78 24.55 12.61 -15.04
N LYS A 79 23.44 12.88 -15.74
CA LYS A 79 22.12 13.06 -15.15
C LYS A 79 21.17 12.00 -15.67
N TYR A 80 20.39 11.47 -14.75
CA TYR A 80 19.42 10.42 -15.03
C TYR A 80 18.11 10.72 -14.34
N ASN A 81 17.01 10.35 -14.99
CA ASN A 81 15.73 10.19 -14.33
C ASN A 81 15.50 8.71 -14.05
N MET A 82 14.69 8.43 -13.04
CA MET A 82 14.23 7.08 -12.75
C MET A 82 12.74 7.08 -12.46
N ILE A 83 12.04 6.11 -13.02
CA ILE A 83 10.62 5.88 -12.76
C ILE A 83 10.47 4.49 -12.13
N LEU A 84 9.75 4.44 -11.02
CA LEU A 84 9.38 3.24 -10.30
C LEU A 84 7.87 3.13 -10.27
N LYS A 85 7.32 1.93 -10.47
CA LYS A 85 5.90 1.67 -10.26
C LYS A 85 5.72 0.53 -9.27
N PHE A 86 4.95 0.79 -8.23
CA PHE A 86 4.62 -0.14 -7.15
C PHE A 86 3.15 -0.54 -7.23
N SER A 87 2.80 -1.72 -6.74
CA SER A 87 1.42 -2.19 -6.60
C SER A 87 1.17 -2.69 -5.20
N ASN A 88 0.05 -2.25 -4.61
CA ASN A 88 -0.49 -2.82 -3.39
C ASN A 88 -1.61 -3.81 -3.76
N PRO A 89 -1.37 -5.13 -3.66
CA PRO A 89 -2.37 -6.14 -4.03
C PRO A 89 -3.48 -6.31 -2.97
N ASN A 90 -3.39 -5.61 -1.83
CA ASN A 90 -4.32 -5.81 -0.72
C ASN A 90 -5.61 -5.03 -0.92
N ALA A 91 -6.75 -5.71 -0.83
CA ALA A 91 -8.06 -5.10 -1.02
C ALA A 91 -8.53 -4.21 0.14
N THR A 92 -8.05 -4.48 1.36
CA THR A 92 -8.52 -3.81 2.59
C THR A 92 -7.40 -3.17 3.40
N TYR A 93 -6.15 -3.30 2.96
CA TYR A 93 -5.00 -2.69 3.62
C TYR A 93 -4.36 -1.67 2.69
N GLY A 94 -4.27 -0.43 3.16
CA GLY A 94 -3.42 0.60 2.58
C GLY A 94 -2.12 0.69 3.36
N VAL A 95 -1.20 1.49 2.85
CA VAL A 95 0.08 1.78 3.48
C VAL A 95 0.15 3.27 3.69
N LYS A 96 0.18 3.68 4.95
CA LYS A 96 0.26 5.09 5.33
C LYS A 96 1.61 5.69 4.98
N SER A 97 2.67 4.95 5.24
CA SER A 97 4.04 5.28 4.88
C SER A 97 4.83 4.00 4.67
N VAL A 98 5.67 3.98 3.65
CA VAL A 98 6.65 2.93 3.40
C VAL A 98 7.93 3.56 2.89
N ASP A 99 9.06 3.13 3.45
CA ASP A 99 10.37 3.56 3.01
C ASP A 99 10.86 2.63 1.89
N TYR A 100 11.62 3.18 0.96
CA TYR A 100 12.31 2.41 -0.05
C TYR A 100 13.73 2.89 -0.25
N VAL A 101 14.59 1.94 -0.62
CA VAL A 101 16.00 2.16 -0.96
C VAL A 101 16.24 1.66 -2.37
N VAL A 102 16.69 2.55 -3.23
CA VAL A 102 17.17 2.24 -4.57
C VAL A 102 18.70 2.19 -4.53
N LYS A 103 19.29 1.13 -5.08
CA LYS A 103 20.73 1.03 -5.31
C LYS A 103 21.00 0.83 -6.79
N PHE A 104 21.86 1.68 -7.33
CA PHE A 104 22.31 1.64 -8.71
C PHE A 104 23.65 0.93 -8.78
N PHE A 105 23.78 -0.01 -9.70
CA PHE A 105 24.99 -0.82 -9.86
C PHE A 105 25.65 -0.59 -11.21
N ASN A 106 26.96 -0.74 -11.24
CA ASN A 106 27.76 -0.89 -12.45
C ASN A 106 28.84 -1.95 -12.16
N GLU A 107 28.92 -3.00 -12.95
CA GLU A 107 29.86 -4.12 -12.74
C GLU A 107 29.76 -4.71 -11.33
N SER A 108 28.54 -4.90 -10.82
CA SER A 108 28.24 -5.39 -9.45
C SER A 108 28.67 -4.49 -8.29
N ARG A 109 29.20 -3.28 -8.56
CA ARG A 109 29.50 -2.28 -7.52
C ARG A 109 28.37 -1.27 -7.44
N VAL A 110 28.00 -0.90 -6.22
CA VAL A 110 27.05 0.21 -6.01
C VAL A 110 27.73 1.51 -6.40
N ILE A 111 27.14 2.24 -7.34
CA ILE A 111 27.65 3.54 -7.82
C ILE A 111 26.88 4.73 -7.24
N ALA A 112 25.62 4.50 -6.85
CA ALA A 112 24.76 5.48 -6.21
C ALA A 112 23.64 4.78 -5.45
N ASP A 113 23.07 5.48 -4.48
CA ASP A 113 21.85 5.08 -3.80
C ASP A 113 20.88 6.26 -3.65
N HIS A 114 19.61 5.93 -3.45
CA HIS A 114 18.57 6.91 -3.19
C HIS A 114 17.55 6.31 -2.23
N THR A 115 17.16 7.08 -1.21
CA THR A 115 16.12 6.69 -0.26
C THR A 115 14.92 7.61 -0.40
N GLY A 116 13.73 7.06 -0.26
CA GLY A 116 12.51 7.87 -0.18
C GLY A 116 11.40 7.13 0.53
N SER A 117 10.24 7.75 0.59
CA SER A 117 9.04 7.14 1.13
C SER A 117 7.82 7.49 0.30
N PHE A 118 6.77 6.70 0.40
CA PHE A 118 5.49 6.96 -0.23
C PHE A 118 4.35 6.33 0.56
N TYR A 119 3.12 6.65 0.17
CA TYR A 119 1.91 5.96 0.62
C TYR A 119 1.27 5.25 -0.58
N ILE A 120 0.48 4.21 -0.33
CA ILE A 120 -0.27 3.52 -1.39
C ILE A 120 -1.60 2.99 -0.86
N LEU A 121 -2.66 3.19 -1.62
CA LEU A 121 -4.02 2.80 -1.25
C LEU A 121 -4.27 1.30 -1.47
N PRO A 122 -5.33 0.72 -0.89
CA PRO A 122 -5.73 -0.66 -1.19
C PRO A 122 -6.03 -0.85 -2.69
N ASN A 123 -5.58 -1.98 -3.26
CA ASN A 123 -5.73 -2.32 -4.68
C ASN A 123 -5.26 -1.24 -5.66
N ASP A 124 -4.28 -0.43 -5.25
CA ASP A 124 -3.81 0.71 -6.04
C ASP A 124 -2.37 0.50 -6.54
N THR A 125 -1.95 1.35 -7.46
CA THR A 125 -0.57 1.46 -7.93
C THR A 125 0.00 2.83 -7.63
N LYS A 126 1.28 2.89 -7.25
CA LYS A 126 1.97 4.15 -6.99
C LYS A 126 3.14 4.32 -7.94
N THR A 127 3.16 5.42 -8.68
CA THR A 127 4.32 5.82 -9.47
C THR A 127 5.19 6.77 -8.65
N VAL A 128 6.50 6.55 -8.66
CA VAL A 128 7.50 7.40 -8.02
C VAL A 128 8.53 7.79 -9.07
N ILE A 129 8.77 9.10 -9.21
CA ILE A 129 9.67 9.66 -10.22
C ILE A 129 10.82 10.37 -9.49
N LEU A 130 12.05 9.97 -9.80
CA LEU A 130 13.28 10.58 -9.31
C LEU A 130 13.91 11.35 -10.47
N ASN A 131 13.99 12.67 -10.33
CA ASN A 131 14.52 13.55 -11.37
C ASN A 131 15.96 13.95 -11.09
N ALA A 132 16.74 14.12 -12.16
CA ALA A 132 18.08 14.72 -12.14
C ALA A 132 19.08 14.06 -11.16
N LEU A 133 19.01 12.73 -11.02
CA LEU A 133 19.96 11.92 -10.28
C LEU A 133 21.37 12.10 -10.85
N ASP A 134 22.32 12.46 -9.99
CA ASP A 134 23.73 12.59 -10.33
C ASP A 134 24.42 11.22 -10.27
N MET A 135 24.87 10.72 -11.43
CA MET A 135 25.64 9.47 -11.50
C MET A 135 26.79 9.63 -12.49
N GLU A 136 28.01 9.32 -12.05
CA GLU A 136 29.22 9.40 -12.89
C GLU A 136 29.26 8.31 -13.96
N LEU A 137 28.68 7.15 -13.66
CA LEU A 137 28.64 5.97 -14.51
C LEU A 137 27.19 5.59 -14.83
N GLU A 138 26.97 5.04 -16.02
CA GLU A 138 25.66 4.51 -16.40
C GLU A 138 25.39 3.19 -15.64
N PRO A 139 24.25 3.05 -14.95
CA PRO A 139 23.95 1.82 -14.24
C PRO A 139 23.59 0.68 -15.19
N ASP A 140 24.13 -0.52 -14.94
CA ASP A 140 23.76 -1.75 -15.65
C ASP A 140 22.61 -2.51 -14.95
N ASN A 141 22.42 -2.25 -13.66
CA ASN A 141 21.40 -2.87 -12.84
C ASN A 141 20.89 -1.92 -11.75
N VAL A 142 19.63 -2.10 -11.35
CA VAL A 142 19.03 -1.38 -10.23
C VAL A 142 18.30 -2.36 -9.33
N SER A 143 18.52 -2.25 -8.02
CA SER A 143 17.75 -2.97 -7.01
C SER A 143 16.90 -2.01 -6.19
N VAL A 144 15.65 -2.39 -5.92
CA VAL A 144 14.75 -1.66 -5.04
C VAL A 144 14.44 -2.54 -3.84
N THR A 145 14.66 -2.00 -2.65
CA THR A 145 14.33 -2.64 -1.37
C THR A 145 13.24 -1.82 -0.70
N ILE A 146 12.24 -2.50 -0.14
CA ILE A 146 11.15 -1.88 0.63
C ILE A 146 11.43 -2.12 2.11
N GLU A 147 11.34 -1.07 2.92
CA GLU A 147 11.65 -1.05 4.35
C GLU A 147 10.53 -0.32 5.11
N ASN A 148 10.41 -0.59 6.42
CA ASN A 148 9.53 0.15 7.34
C ASN A 148 8.09 0.40 6.83
N ILE A 149 7.31 -0.66 6.61
CA ILE A 149 5.93 -0.53 6.11
C ILE A 149 4.94 -0.28 7.26
N GLU A 150 4.23 0.85 7.20
CA GLU A 150 3.12 1.18 8.11
C GLU A 150 1.77 0.80 7.48
N TRP A 151 1.33 -0.44 7.70
CA TRP A 151 0.03 -0.92 7.23
C TRP A 151 -1.13 -0.30 8.00
N ILE A 152 -2.18 0.10 7.27
CA ILE A 152 -3.44 0.55 7.84
C ILE A 152 -4.60 -0.23 7.21
N LYS A 153 -5.43 -0.82 8.05
CA LYS A 153 -6.65 -1.50 7.61
C LYS A 153 -7.75 -0.47 7.40
N LEU A 154 -8.32 -0.45 6.21
CA LEU A 154 -9.42 0.44 5.86
C LEU A 154 -10.72 -0.36 5.75
N GLN A 155 -11.54 -0.30 6.79
CA GLN A 155 -12.87 -0.91 6.76
C GLN A 155 -13.82 0.02 5.98
N ASN A 156 -14.51 -0.51 4.97
CA ASN A 156 -15.46 0.25 4.13
C ASN A 156 -14.84 1.36 3.25
N TYR A 157 -13.57 1.24 2.87
CA TYR A 157 -13.00 2.10 1.83
C TYR A 157 -13.62 1.76 0.47
N GLN A 158 -14.58 2.57 0.02
CA GLN A 158 -15.35 2.28 -1.18
C GLN A 158 -14.70 2.81 -2.46
N THR A 159 -14.08 4.00 -2.42
CA THR A 159 -13.40 4.58 -3.59
C THR A 159 -12.31 5.57 -3.20
N ALA A 160 -11.20 5.53 -3.93
CA ALA A 160 -10.19 6.58 -3.88
C ALA A 160 -10.74 7.94 -4.36
N PRO A 161 -10.21 9.06 -3.83
CA PRO A 161 -10.57 10.39 -4.31
C PRO A 161 -10.44 10.47 -5.83
N GLN A 162 -11.50 10.89 -6.50
CA GLN A 162 -11.55 10.95 -7.95
C GLN A 162 -10.90 12.25 -8.43
N ILE A 163 -9.58 12.25 -8.57
CA ILE A 163 -8.84 13.35 -9.18
C ILE A 163 -8.58 13.02 -10.64
N VAL A 164 -9.05 13.87 -11.55
CA VAL A 164 -9.02 13.61 -13.00
C VAL A 164 -8.23 14.70 -13.70
N VAL A 165 -7.37 14.31 -14.64
CA VAL A 165 -6.68 15.25 -15.52
C VAL A 165 -7.35 15.31 -16.89
N LYS A 166 -7.53 16.52 -17.43
CA LYS A 166 -8.12 16.78 -18.75
C LYS A 166 -7.32 17.84 -19.50
N ASN A 167 -7.63 17.97 -20.79
CA ASN A 167 -7.10 19.02 -21.67
C ASN A 167 -5.57 19.09 -21.65
N GLN A 168 -4.92 17.93 -21.52
CA GLN A 168 -3.47 17.87 -21.51
C GLN A 168 -2.91 18.19 -22.90
N PHE A 169 -1.84 18.97 -22.92
CA PHE A 169 -1.19 19.41 -24.13
C PHE A 169 0.32 19.44 -23.91
N TYR A 170 1.03 18.61 -24.66
CA TYR A 170 2.48 18.59 -24.70
C TYR A 170 2.98 19.41 -25.89
N HIS A 171 4.02 20.22 -25.68
CA HIS A 171 4.71 20.91 -26.76
C HIS A 171 6.20 21.11 -26.48
N GLU A 172 6.95 21.25 -27.56
CA GLU A 172 8.37 21.60 -27.53
C GLU A 172 8.51 23.13 -27.48
N LEU A 173 9.35 23.63 -26.59
CA LEU A 173 9.60 25.05 -26.41
C LEU A 173 10.86 25.47 -27.17
N VAL A 174 10.77 26.61 -27.86
CA VAL A 174 11.90 27.21 -28.59
C VAL A 174 12.27 28.54 -27.91
N ASN A 175 13.57 28.77 -27.71
CA ASN A 175 14.13 29.99 -27.12
C ASN A 175 13.68 30.28 -25.66
N GLN A 176 13.42 29.24 -24.87
CA GLN A 176 13.10 29.36 -23.45
C GLN A 176 14.11 28.58 -22.59
N THR A 177 14.07 28.79 -21.27
CA THR A 177 14.89 28.04 -20.31
C THR A 177 14.51 26.56 -20.26
N ALA A 178 13.22 26.25 -20.43
CA ALA A 178 12.72 24.90 -20.64
C ALA A 178 12.68 24.59 -22.15
N PHE A 179 12.83 23.31 -22.49
CA PHE A 179 12.87 22.81 -23.87
C PHE A 179 11.64 21.99 -24.24
N SER A 180 10.98 21.40 -23.24
CA SER A 180 9.69 20.73 -23.41
C SER A 180 8.78 21.07 -22.24
N GLU A 181 7.48 21.21 -22.52
CA GLU A 181 6.48 21.53 -21.51
C GLU A 181 5.22 20.68 -21.73
N ILE A 182 4.57 20.32 -20.63
CA ILE A 182 3.20 19.82 -20.65
C ILE A 182 2.32 20.68 -19.76
N LYS A 183 1.13 20.99 -20.26
CA LYS A 183 0.06 21.66 -19.53
C LYS A 183 -1.14 20.74 -19.43
N GLY A 184 -1.97 20.94 -18.43
CA GLY A 184 -3.24 20.24 -18.29
C GLY A 184 -4.06 20.82 -17.17
N VAL A 185 -5.27 20.30 -17.00
CA VAL A 185 -6.21 20.74 -15.97
C VAL A 185 -6.52 19.58 -15.03
N THR A 186 -6.16 19.72 -13.76
CA THR A 186 -6.53 18.82 -12.67
C THR A 186 -7.91 19.19 -12.15
N VAL A 187 -8.79 18.21 -12.03
CA VAL A 187 -10.18 18.37 -11.59
C VAL A 187 -10.44 17.49 -10.39
N ASN A 188 -10.85 18.10 -9.27
CA ASN A 188 -11.23 17.34 -8.09
C ASN A 188 -12.72 16.97 -8.17
N ARG A 189 -13.02 15.70 -8.41
CA ARG A 189 -14.40 15.17 -8.43
C ARG A 189 -14.78 14.46 -7.14
N SER A 190 -13.95 14.57 -6.10
CA SER A 190 -14.30 14.08 -4.76
C SER A 190 -15.10 15.13 -3.99
N ASP A 191 -15.66 14.74 -2.85
CA ASP A 191 -16.37 15.63 -1.94
C ASP A 191 -15.44 16.39 -0.97
N PHE A 192 -14.13 16.17 -1.08
CA PHE A 192 -13.10 16.68 -0.18
C PHE A 192 -12.29 17.80 -0.80
N ASP A 193 -11.79 18.70 0.04
CA ASP A 193 -10.90 19.79 -0.35
C ASP A 193 -9.46 19.39 -0.01
N PHE A 194 -8.53 19.45 -0.97
CA PHE A 194 -7.14 19.01 -0.78
C PHE A 194 -6.13 20.16 -0.83
N ASP A 195 -5.15 20.17 0.07
CA ASP A 195 -4.05 21.13 0.04
C ASP A 195 -3.02 20.79 -1.02
N LYS A 196 -2.76 19.50 -1.26
CA LYS A 196 -1.74 19.04 -2.21
C LYS A 196 -2.24 17.87 -3.04
N ILE A 197 -2.12 18.01 -4.36
CA ILE A 197 -2.26 16.92 -5.33
C ILE A 197 -0.92 16.74 -6.02
N ASP A 198 -0.40 15.52 -6.02
CA ASP A 198 0.76 15.13 -6.82
C ASP A 198 0.28 14.73 -8.22
N VAL A 199 0.95 15.24 -9.25
CA VAL A 199 0.65 14.96 -10.66
C VAL A 199 1.88 14.36 -11.31
N ASN A 200 1.86 13.05 -11.50
CA ASN A 200 2.91 12.29 -12.17
C ASN A 200 2.62 12.23 -13.67
N ILE A 201 3.59 12.59 -14.49
CA ILE A 201 3.49 12.58 -15.96
C ILE A 201 4.50 11.58 -16.52
N LEU A 202 4.02 10.66 -17.36
CA LEU A 202 4.82 9.69 -18.09
C LEU A 202 4.64 9.92 -19.60
N LEU A 203 5.77 10.01 -20.32
CA LEU A 203 5.83 10.17 -21.76
C LEU A 203 6.20 8.84 -22.41
N PHE A 204 5.49 8.48 -23.48
CA PHE A 204 5.68 7.22 -24.19
C PHE A 204 5.98 7.42 -25.66
N ASP A 205 6.78 6.52 -26.24
CA ASP A 205 6.97 6.41 -27.68
C ASP A 205 5.81 5.66 -28.37
N SER A 206 5.92 5.50 -29.70
CA SER A 206 4.93 4.77 -30.50
C SER A 206 4.84 3.28 -30.20
N ASN A 207 5.84 2.70 -29.53
CA ASN A 207 5.86 1.30 -29.10
C ASN A 207 5.30 1.11 -27.67
N LYS A 208 4.85 2.19 -27.02
CA LYS A 208 4.43 2.24 -25.60
C LYS A 208 5.57 1.99 -24.62
N GLU A 209 6.80 2.31 -25.01
CA GLU A 209 7.92 2.37 -24.08
C GLU A 209 8.01 3.76 -23.45
N ILE A 210 8.31 3.79 -22.16
CA ILE A 210 8.51 5.05 -21.42
C ILE A 210 9.81 5.69 -21.91
N ILE A 211 9.70 6.92 -22.43
CA ILE A 211 10.85 7.72 -22.90
C ILE A 211 11.30 8.74 -21.86
N ASP A 212 10.38 9.25 -21.04
CA ASP A 212 10.68 10.16 -19.94
C ASP A 212 9.48 10.25 -18.97
N GLY A 213 9.68 10.87 -17.83
CA GLY A 213 8.63 11.22 -16.88
C GLY A 213 9.08 12.35 -15.98
N THR A 214 8.12 13.11 -15.48
CA THR A 214 8.34 14.15 -14.48
C THR A 214 7.13 14.24 -13.57
N PHE A 215 7.23 14.99 -12.48
CA PHE A 215 6.10 15.25 -11.61
C PHE A 215 5.97 16.75 -11.35
N THR A 216 4.77 17.17 -11.00
CA THR A 216 4.46 18.51 -10.51
C THR A 216 3.42 18.39 -9.40
N GLU A 217 3.12 19.50 -8.73
CA GLU A 217 2.11 19.53 -7.68
C GLU A 217 1.09 20.63 -7.93
N VAL A 218 -0.17 20.35 -7.62
CA VAL A 218 -1.24 21.35 -7.57
C VAL A 218 -1.57 21.60 -6.11
N ARG A 219 -1.40 22.85 -5.69
CA ARG A 219 -1.71 23.30 -4.33
C ARG A 219 -3.13 23.86 -4.25
N THR A 220 -3.84 23.56 -3.16
CA THR A 220 -5.18 24.06 -2.83
C THR A 220 -6.18 23.77 -3.97
N LEU A 221 -6.81 22.61 -3.93
CA LEU A 221 -7.83 22.19 -4.89
C LEU A 221 -9.12 21.81 -4.17
N PHE A 222 -10.11 22.70 -4.21
CA PHE A 222 -11.42 22.48 -3.62
C PHE A 222 -12.20 21.40 -4.40
N SER A 223 -13.13 20.75 -3.73
CA SER A 223 -14.10 19.84 -4.34
C SER A 223 -14.85 20.54 -5.49
N GLY A 224 -14.86 19.90 -6.66
CA GLY A 224 -15.46 20.43 -7.88
C GLY A 224 -14.61 21.49 -8.60
N GLU A 225 -13.49 21.93 -8.04
CA GLU A 225 -12.60 22.92 -8.67
C GLU A 225 -11.76 22.28 -9.79
N GLU A 226 -11.43 23.11 -10.77
CA GLU A 226 -10.46 22.81 -11.81
C GLU A 226 -9.25 23.75 -11.67
N ARG A 227 -8.03 23.21 -11.74
CA ARG A 227 -6.80 24.01 -11.78
C ARG A 227 -5.83 23.54 -12.84
N GLU A 228 -5.18 24.51 -13.47
CA GLU A 228 -4.10 24.24 -14.42
C GLU A 228 -2.83 23.79 -13.66
N PHE A 229 -2.14 22.81 -14.23
CA PHE A 229 -0.77 22.46 -13.86
C PHE A 229 0.14 22.61 -15.07
N ILE A 230 1.42 22.83 -14.77
CA ILE A 230 2.49 22.91 -15.75
C ILE A 230 3.64 22.04 -15.24
N ALA A 231 4.23 21.25 -16.12
CA ALA A 231 5.49 20.58 -15.86
C ALA A 231 6.46 20.79 -17.03
N ASN A 232 7.74 20.97 -16.69
CA ASN A 232 8.78 21.36 -17.64
C ASN A 232 9.93 20.35 -17.63
N TRP A 233 10.51 20.15 -18.80
CA TRP A 233 11.80 19.51 -18.98
C TRP A 233 12.82 20.56 -19.45
N PHE A 234 14.01 20.51 -18.85
CA PHE A 234 15.14 21.40 -19.18
C PHE A 234 16.06 20.81 -20.26
N TYR A 235 15.55 19.83 -20.99
CA TYR A 235 16.15 19.21 -22.17
C TYR A 235 15.01 18.78 -23.09
N LEU A 236 15.31 18.61 -24.38
CA LEU A 236 14.31 18.28 -25.38
C LEU A 236 13.91 16.80 -25.27
N VAL A 237 12.63 16.55 -25.00
CA VAL A 237 12.03 15.22 -25.15
C VAL A 237 11.34 15.17 -26.52
N GLN A 238 11.87 14.37 -27.46
CA GLN A 238 11.37 14.42 -28.84
C GLN A 238 10.04 13.68 -29.00
N ASN A 239 9.03 14.37 -29.55
CA ASN A 239 7.78 13.82 -30.07
C ASN A 239 7.20 12.60 -29.32
N PRO A 240 6.75 12.74 -28.05
CA PRO A 240 6.03 11.67 -27.38
C PRO A 240 4.79 11.28 -28.19
N ALA A 241 4.59 9.98 -28.42
CA ALA A 241 3.43 9.47 -29.12
C ALA A 241 2.18 9.48 -28.24
N SER A 242 2.35 9.34 -26.92
CA SER A 242 1.27 9.46 -25.94
C SER A 242 1.79 9.91 -24.57
N VAL A 243 0.87 10.41 -23.75
CA VAL A 243 1.11 10.85 -22.38
C VAL A 243 0.14 10.12 -21.44
N GLU A 244 0.65 9.56 -20.35
CA GLU A 244 -0.13 9.09 -19.21
C GLU A 244 0.09 10.06 -18.05
N ILE A 245 -1.00 10.48 -17.40
CA ILE A 245 -0.93 11.39 -16.26
C ILE A 245 -1.73 10.78 -15.13
N GLU A 246 -1.05 10.57 -14.00
CA GLU A 246 -1.63 10.05 -12.76
C GLU A 246 -1.67 11.21 -11.76
N ALA A 247 -2.86 11.59 -11.31
CA ALA A 247 -3.04 12.59 -10.28
C ALA A 247 -3.57 11.93 -9.01
N ASP A 248 -2.80 12.03 -7.94
CA ASP A 248 -3.11 11.38 -6.67
C ASP A 248 -2.81 12.29 -5.47
N THR A 249 -3.37 11.94 -4.32
CA THR A 249 -3.26 12.76 -3.11
C THR A 249 -3.21 11.90 -1.86
N ASN A 250 -2.40 12.32 -0.88
CA ASN A 250 -2.19 11.54 0.33
C ASN A 250 -3.38 11.68 1.27
N VAL A 251 -4.25 10.66 1.28
CA VAL A 251 -5.42 10.62 2.17
C VAL A 251 -5.08 10.20 3.59
N PHE A 252 -3.86 9.72 3.86
CA PHE A 252 -3.47 9.33 5.22
C PHE A 252 -2.86 10.48 6.02
N GLU A 253 -2.65 11.63 5.37
CA GLU A 253 -2.12 12.84 5.96
C GLU A 253 -3.26 13.82 6.25
N SER A 254 -3.58 14.00 7.53
CA SER A 254 -4.71 14.83 7.96
C SER A 254 -4.59 16.29 7.51
N ASP A 255 -3.36 16.80 7.45
CA ASP A 255 -3.08 18.19 7.11
C ASP A 255 -3.30 18.48 5.62
N ASN A 256 -3.39 17.42 4.80
CA ASN A 256 -3.72 17.53 3.39
C ASN A 256 -5.22 17.75 3.15
N PHE A 257 -6.09 17.44 4.11
CA PHE A 257 -7.51 17.79 4.04
C PHE A 257 -7.71 19.22 4.53
N MET A 258 -8.23 20.08 3.66
CA MET A 258 -8.52 21.46 4.03
C MET A 258 -9.80 21.48 4.88
N LYS A 259 -9.67 21.90 6.14
CA LYS A 259 -10.81 22.00 7.06
C LYS A 259 -11.84 22.97 6.52
N ARG A 260 -12.97 22.44 6.02
CA ARG A 260 -14.21 23.22 5.92
C ARG A 260 -14.62 23.55 7.36
N TYR A 261 -14.78 24.82 7.69
CA TYR A 261 -15.25 25.24 9.01
C TYR A 261 -16.47 24.40 9.45
N GLY A 262 -16.31 23.50 10.44
CA GLY A 262 -17.44 22.99 11.22
C GLY A 262 -17.60 21.48 11.50
N SER A 263 -16.90 20.54 10.83
CA SER A 263 -17.11 19.10 11.10
C SER A 263 -15.87 18.25 10.79
N PRO A 264 -15.47 17.29 11.65
CA PRO A 264 -14.53 16.23 11.27
C PRO A 264 -15.11 15.38 10.14
N GLU A 265 -14.28 14.96 9.19
CA GLU A 265 -14.71 14.16 8.05
C GLU A 265 -14.75 12.67 8.41
N LYS A 266 -15.78 11.94 7.98
CA LYS A 266 -16.03 10.53 8.42
C LYS A 266 -14.91 9.53 8.12
N PHE A 267 -14.00 9.81 7.18
CA PHE A 267 -12.81 8.97 6.96
C PHE A 267 -11.78 9.09 8.09
N GLN A 268 -11.89 10.16 8.90
CA GLN A 268 -11.01 10.44 10.05
C GLN A 268 -11.49 9.76 11.33
N GLU A 269 -12.66 9.13 11.33
CA GLU A 269 -13.13 8.28 12.43
C GLU A 269 -12.47 6.89 12.27
N LEU A 270 -11.24 6.82 12.81
CA LEU A 270 -10.46 5.60 13.03
C LEU A 270 -11.21 4.55 13.85
#